data_AF-A0A8H5AU68-F1
#
_entry.id   AF-A0A8H5AU68-F1
#
_cell.length_a   1.000
_cell.length_b   1.000
_cell.length_c   1.000
_cell.angle_alpha   90.00
_cell.angle_beta   90.00
_cell.angle_gamma   90.00
#
_symmetry.space_group_name_H-M   'P 1'
#
loop_
_entity.id
_entity.type
_entity.pdbx_description
1 polymer ?
#
loop_
_entity_poly.entity_id
_entity_poly.type
_entity_poly.pdbx_seq_one_letter_code
_entity_poly.pdbx_strand_id
1 'polypeptide(L)'
;MLIYLQMTGNTPLPRQLLPISTNWVVPTPENADRYDGTVALSREIFLEGWLLPRLAEFNKRSTYVATDAWWNGHGIGPNSYHYYLNGQLGRDNATAAELLFTPVTKDKVDQSVLTGLDLDTPGHWYQYKSDSLKHSPQDDLLRRHVWLSGVTDNYMFIPEGYNKDGKCQILLKGSTLIKFEVALDSISYNTQFPFPLEGSILGKWSTSIILDGINGEIVIKVDEINPKIEENIDEKLVDRDEIKTFREPLKDRMKHLTMTDLMNDMRDVLGNAWEFVLPGAGDFYIHKAMFNGEEDLLCELKYKFQA
;
A
#
# COMPACT_ATOMS: atom_id res chain seq x y z
N MET A 1 -20.42 -8.61 33.09
CA MET A 1 -19.35 -8.27 32.14
C MET A 1 -18.18 -7.73 32.94
N LEU A 2 -17.03 -8.40 32.89
CA LEU A 2 -15.79 -7.91 33.47
C LEU A 2 -15.02 -7.17 32.38
N ILE A 3 -14.47 -6.01 32.70
CA ILE A 3 -13.70 -5.18 31.77
C ILE A 3 -12.34 -4.94 32.39
N TYR A 4 -11.29 -5.22 31.63
CA TYR A 4 -9.92 -4.90 31.99
C TYR A 4 -9.44 -3.80 31.05
N LEU A 5 -8.98 -2.69 31.62
CA LEU A 5 -8.43 -1.58 30.87
C LEU A 5 -6.91 -1.55 31.10
N GLN A 6 -6.15 -1.59 30.02
CA GLN A 6 -4.70 -1.46 30.06
C GLN A 6 -4.28 -0.23 29.28
N MET A 7 -3.51 0.64 29.92
CA MET A 7 -2.83 1.75 29.26
C MET A 7 -1.45 1.29 28.79
N THR A 8 -1.04 1.71 27.60
CA THR A 8 0.28 1.43 27.04
C THR A 8 1.12 2.71 26.96
N GLY A 9 2.42 2.58 26.66
CA GLY A 9 3.31 3.73 26.45
C GLY A 9 3.54 4.59 27.70
N ASN A 10 3.46 4.02 28.90
CA ASN A 10 3.52 4.75 30.18
C ASN A 10 2.43 5.83 30.34
N THR A 11 1.32 5.72 29.61
CA THR A 11 0.18 6.63 29.76
C THR A 11 -0.51 6.36 31.10
N PRO A 12 -0.80 7.40 31.92
CA PRO A 12 -1.47 7.20 33.19
C PRO A 12 -2.92 6.74 32.98
N LEU A 13 -3.46 5.99 33.95
CA LEU A 13 -4.88 5.67 33.97
C LEU A 13 -5.72 6.96 33.99
N PRO A 14 -6.87 6.96 33.29
CA PRO A 14 -7.80 8.08 33.32
C PRO A 14 -8.25 8.32 34.77
N ARG A 15 -8.21 9.57 35.21
CA ARG A 15 -8.64 9.98 36.56
C ARG A 15 -10.14 10.20 36.67
N GLN A 16 -10.81 10.33 35.54
CA GLN A 16 -12.25 10.58 35.43
C GLN A 16 -12.98 9.27 35.13
N LEU A 17 -14.28 9.24 35.45
CA LEU A 17 -15.14 8.15 35.01
C LEU A 17 -15.16 8.11 33.48
N LEU A 18 -14.88 6.94 32.92
CA LEU A 18 -14.97 6.73 31.49
C LEU A 18 -16.44 6.82 31.04
N PRO A 19 -16.73 7.43 29.88
CA PRO A 19 -18.06 7.41 29.32
C PRO A 19 -18.48 5.95 29.07
N ILE A 20 -19.77 5.67 29.26
CA ILE A 20 -20.33 4.36 28.91
C ILE A 20 -20.23 4.23 27.39
N SER A 21 -19.53 3.19 26.93
CA SER A 21 -19.46 2.81 25.52
C SER A 21 -19.63 1.31 25.38
N THR A 22 -20.17 0.87 24.24
CA THR A 22 -20.31 -0.54 23.85
C THR A 22 -19.66 -0.83 22.50
N ASN A 23 -18.87 0.11 21.96
CA ASN A 23 -18.20 -0.01 20.65
C ASN A 23 -17.07 -1.07 20.63
N TRP A 24 -16.76 -1.68 21.76
CA TRP A 24 -15.76 -2.72 21.96
C TRP A 24 -16.38 -4.11 22.18
N VAL A 25 -17.70 -4.24 22.07
CA VAL A 25 -18.40 -5.54 22.07
C VAL A 25 -18.67 -5.92 20.62
N VAL A 26 -18.20 -7.10 20.20
CA VAL A 26 -18.50 -7.60 18.85
C VAL A 26 -19.95 -8.12 18.83
N PRO A 27 -20.85 -7.54 18.02
CA PRO A 27 -22.23 -8.03 17.95
C PRO A 27 -22.25 -9.43 17.32
N THR A 28 -22.63 -10.45 18.08
CA THR A 28 -22.85 -11.81 17.57
C THR A 28 -24.24 -11.92 16.96
N PRO A 29 -24.37 -12.33 15.68
CA PRO A 29 -25.64 -12.79 15.12
C PRO A 29 -26.25 -13.90 15.99
N GLU A 30 -27.59 -14.03 16.01
CA GLU A 30 -28.30 -15.01 16.84
C GLU A 30 -27.87 -16.48 16.63
N ASN A 31 -27.22 -16.78 15.50
CA ASN A 31 -26.74 -18.12 15.13
C ASN A 31 -25.20 -18.23 15.00
N ALA A 32 -24.45 -17.22 15.47
CA ALA A 32 -22.99 -17.29 15.46
C ALA A 32 -22.46 -18.06 16.68
N ASP A 33 -21.29 -18.68 16.52
CA ASP A 33 -20.55 -19.25 17.64
C ASP A 33 -20.38 -18.19 18.73
N ARG A 34 -20.69 -18.56 19.98
CA ARG A 34 -20.39 -17.69 21.12
C ARG A 34 -18.87 -17.56 21.26
N TYR A 35 -18.41 -16.34 21.52
CA TYR A 35 -17.05 -16.05 21.94
C TYR A 35 -17.02 -15.80 23.45
N ASP A 36 -15.88 -16.04 24.09
CA ASP A 36 -15.72 -15.98 25.54
C ASP A 36 -15.33 -14.58 26.04
N GLY A 37 -14.75 -13.77 25.15
CA GLY A 37 -14.44 -12.37 25.43
C GLY A 37 -14.09 -11.59 24.18
N THR A 38 -13.91 -10.28 24.33
CA THR A 38 -13.40 -9.40 23.27
C THR A 38 -12.18 -8.67 23.80
N VAL A 39 -11.15 -8.59 22.97
CA VAL A 39 -10.05 -7.64 23.17
C VAL A 39 -10.17 -6.55 22.14
N ALA A 40 -10.06 -5.30 22.58
CA ALA A 40 -10.05 -4.14 21.70
C ALA A 40 -8.67 -3.49 21.79
N LEU A 41 -8.01 -3.34 20.64
CA LEU A 41 -6.83 -2.48 20.49
C LEU A 41 -7.26 -1.18 19.83
N SER A 42 -6.92 -0.05 20.44
CA SER A 42 -7.30 1.23 19.85
C SER A 42 -6.63 1.46 18.49
N ARG A 43 -7.26 2.29 17.66
CA ARG A 43 -6.70 2.75 16.39
C ARG A 43 -5.25 3.21 16.52
N GLU A 44 -4.94 4.02 17.53
CA GLU A 44 -3.59 4.59 17.74
C GLU A 44 -2.55 3.51 18.00
N ILE A 45 -2.95 2.40 18.67
CA ILE A 45 -2.04 1.30 19.01
C ILE A 45 -1.84 0.36 17.84
N PHE A 46 -2.93 -0.16 17.28
CA PHE A 46 -2.83 -1.19 16.24
C PHE A 46 -2.67 -0.59 14.85
N LEU A 47 -3.59 0.28 14.43
CA LEU A 47 -3.58 0.80 13.08
C LEU A 47 -2.40 1.76 12.87
N GLU A 48 -2.40 2.88 13.58
CA GLU A 48 -1.40 3.94 13.40
C GLU A 48 -0.03 3.55 13.97
N GLY A 49 -0.01 2.92 15.14
CA GLY A 49 1.21 2.57 15.85
C GLY A 49 1.93 1.33 15.32
N TRP A 50 1.21 0.40 14.65
CA TRP A 50 1.77 -0.91 14.29
C TRP A 50 1.59 -1.28 12.81
N LEU A 51 0.38 -1.16 12.25
CA LEU A 51 0.05 -1.62 10.89
C LEU A 51 0.56 -0.65 9.81
N LEU A 52 0.22 0.64 9.90
CA LEU A 52 0.64 1.65 8.92
C LEU A 52 2.19 1.74 8.79
N PRO A 53 2.97 1.70 9.89
CA PRO A 53 4.43 1.69 9.80
C PRO A 53 5.01 0.47 9.09
N ARG A 54 4.36 -0.70 9.17
CA ARG A 54 4.80 -1.91 8.45
C ARG A 54 4.47 -1.84 6.96
N LEU A 55 3.31 -1.26 6.63
CA LEU A 55 2.93 -0.98 5.25
C LEU A 55 3.81 0.09 4.58
N ALA A 56 4.49 0.93 5.36
CA ALA A 56 5.44 1.91 4.85
C ALA A 56 6.58 1.29 4.02
N GLU A 57 7.08 0.11 4.42
CA GLU A 57 8.10 -0.61 3.64
C GLU A 57 7.56 -1.07 2.28
N PHE A 58 6.29 -1.47 2.23
CA PHE A 58 5.65 -1.79 0.96
C PHE A 58 5.51 -0.56 0.06
N ASN A 59 5.08 0.59 0.62
CA ASN A 59 5.02 1.86 -0.10
C ASN A 59 6.41 2.26 -0.63
N LYS A 60 7.45 2.12 0.19
CA LYS A 60 8.84 2.34 -0.22
C LYS A 60 9.22 1.48 -1.43
N ARG A 61 8.94 0.17 -1.39
CA ARG A 61 9.30 -0.80 -2.43
C ARG A 61 8.50 -0.63 -3.72
N SER A 62 7.26 -0.16 -3.64
CA SER A 62 6.38 0.07 -4.81
C SER A 62 6.58 1.44 -5.46
N THR A 63 7.30 2.35 -4.81
CA THR A 63 7.49 3.72 -5.30
C THR A 63 8.59 3.83 -6.34
N TYR A 64 8.30 4.47 -7.47
CA TYR A 64 9.33 4.88 -8.43
C TYR A 64 9.90 6.26 -8.11
N VAL A 65 11.22 6.39 -8.21
CA VAL A 65 11.96 7.63 -8.03
C VAL A 65 12.78 7.91 -9.28
N ALA A 66 12.46 9.02 -9.96
CA ALA A 66 13.30 9.56 -11.03
C ALA A 66 14.55 10.17 -10.40
N THR A 67 15.71 9.65 -10.76
CA THR A 67 16.99 10.10 -10.20
C THR A 67 17.67 11.10 -11.12
N ASP A 68 17.61 10.88 -12.44
CA ASP A 68 18.27 11.74 -13.41
C ASP A 68 17.57 11.77 -14.77
N ALA A 69 17.64 12.93 -15.43
CA ALA A 69 17.14 13.16 -16.78
C ALA A 69 17.95 14.29 -17.42
N TRP A 70 18.79 13.97 -18.38
CA TRP A 70 19.61 14.96 -19.09
C TRP A 70 19.86 14.57 -20.54
N TRP A 71 20.33 15.55 -21.31
CA TRP A 71 20.86 15.35 -22.65
C TRP A 71 22.16 16.12 -22.83
N ASN A 72 22.97 15.68 -23.79
CA ASN A 72 24.22 16.34 -24.17
C ASN A 72 24.37 16.33 -25.69
N GLY A 73 24.85 17.44 -26.24
CA GLY A 73 25.14 17.63 -27.65
C GLY A 73 26.64 17.64 -27.94
N HIS A 74 27.12 16.81 -28.86
CA HIS A 74 28.49 16.78 -29.37
C HIS A 74 28.50 17.05 -30.88
N GLY A 75 28.19 18.30 -31.28
CA GLY A 75 28.32 18.78 -32.65
C GLY A 75 26.99 19.00 -33.40
N ILE A 76 27.09 19.03 -34.73
CA ILE A 76 25.97 19.28 -35.64
C ILE A 76 25.68 17.96 -36.38
N GLY A 77 24.55 17.31 -36.09
CA GLY A 77 24.09 16.14 -36.84
C GLY A 77 22.96 15.37 -36.14
N PRO A 78 22.33 14.41 -36.81
CA PRO A 78 21.26 13.60 -36.22
C PRO A 78 21.75 12.67 -35.10
N ASN A 79 23.05 12.33 -35.08
CA ASN A 79 23.68 11.49 -34.07
C ASN A 79 24.51 12.29 -33.05
N SER A 80 24.41 13.63 -33.05
CA SER A 80 25.20 14.46 -32.15
C SER A 80 24.56 14.62 -30.78
N TYR A 81 23.44 13.96 -30.48
CA TYR A 81 22.75 14.09 -29.21
C TYR A 81 22.65 12.76 -28.49
N HIS A 82 23.04 12.76 -27.21
CA HIS A 82 22.81 11.68 -26.28
C HIS A 82 21.82 12.15 -25.22
N TYR A 83 20.96 11.24 -24.78
CA TYR A 83 20.12 11.46 -23.61
C TYR A 83 20.36 10.35 -22.60
N TYR A 84 19.98 10.66 -21.36
CA TYR A 84 20.07 9.74 -20.25
C TYR A 84 18.80 9.86 -19.41
N LEU A 85 18.18 8.72 -19.15
CA LEU A 85 17.02 8.58 -18.29
C LEU A 85 17.39 7.58 -17.20
N ASN A 86 17.26 7.98 -15.94
CA ASN A 86 17.57 7.10 -14.82
C ASN A 86 16.57 7.26 -13.69
N GLY A 87 16.21 6.13 -13.12
CA GLY A 87 15.35 6.05 -11.97
C GLY A 87 15.29 4.62 -11.45
N GLN A 88 14.65 4.45 -10.32
CA GLN A 88 14.59 3.15 -9.65
C GLN A 88 13.26 2.97 -8.94
N LEU A 89 12.85 1.70 -8.81
CA LEU A 89 11.80 1.32 -7.87
C LEU A 89 12.44 1.13 -6.48
N GLY A 90 11.91 1.80 -5.47
CA GLY A 90 12.52 1.88 -4.14
C GLY A 90 12.86 3.32 -3.76
N ARG A 91 12.21 3.85 -2.71
CA ARG A 91 12.46 5.19 -2.17
C ARG A 91 13.28 5.15 -0.88
N ASP A 92 14.59 4.90 -1.01
CA ASP A 92 15.49 4.68 0.15
C ASP A 92 15.72 5.90 1.06
N ASN A 93 15.57 7.11 0.53
CA ASN A 93 15.82 8.35 1.28
C ASN A 93 14.56 8.96 1.91
N ALA A 94 13.42 8.25 1.87
CA ALA A 94 12.20 8.74 2.52
C ALA A 94 12.28 8.56 4.03
N THR A 95 11.78 9.55 4.76
CA THR A 95 11.45 9.41 6.18
C THR A 95 10.27 8.45 6.35
N ALA A 96 10.15 7.83 7.54
CA ALA A 96 9.02 6.95 7.83
C ALA A 96 7.67 7.66 7.62
N ALA A 97 7.55 8.93 8.04
CA ALA A 97 6.33 9.72 7.90
C ALA A 97 5.92 9.95 6.44
N GLU A 98 6.88 10.14 5.54
CA GLU A 98 6.61 10.31 4.10
C GLU A 98 6.10 9.03 3.43
N LEU A 99 6.27 7.87 4.06
CA LEU A 99 5.88 6.55 3.53
C LEU A 99 4.55 6.05 4.11
N LEU A 100 4.00 6.75 5.11
CA LEU A 100 2.74 6.35 5.73
C LEU A 100 1.57 6.61 4.79
N PHE A 101 0.60 5.71 4.89
CA PHE A 101 -0.75 5.96 4.43
C PHE A 101 -1.39 7.08 5.26
N THR A 102 -2.09 8.00 4.60
CA THR A 102 -2.86 9.07 5.24
C THR A 102 -4.35 8.88 5.01
N PRO A 103 -5.22 9.18 5.99
CA PRO A 103 -6.66 9.11 5.81
C PRO A 103 -7.14 9.98 4.65
N VAL A 104 -8.04 9.45 3.83
CA VAL A 104 -8.70 10.18 2.73
C VAL A 104 -10.19 9.89 2.69
N THR A 105 -10.97 10.84 2.20
CA THR A 105 -12.40 10.63 1.97
C THR A 105 -12.61 9.85 0.67
N LYS A 106 -13.71 9.09 0.61
CA LYS A 106 -14.04 8.22 -0.54
C LYS A 106 -14.09 8.99 -1.89
N ASP A 107 -14.46 10.26 -1.90
CA ASP A 107 -14.49 11.11 -3.11
C ASP A 107 -13.10 11.43 -3.68
N LYS A 108 -12.03 11.18 -2.91
CA LYS A 108 -10.63 11.34 -3.34
C LYS A 108 -10.01 10.03 -3.85
N VAL A 109 -10.72 8.92 -3.73
CA VAL A 109 -10.26 7.61 -4.20
C VAL A 109 -10.52 7.50 -5.69
N ASP A 110 -9.49 7.10 -6.46
CA ASP A 110 -9.62 6.91 -7.90
C ASP A 110 -10.74 5.90 -8.23
N GLN A 111 -11.58 6.21 -9.22
CA GLN A 111 -12.71 5.36 -9.63
C GLN A 111 -12.28 3.95 -10.05
N SER A 112 -11.07 3.80 -10.61
CA SER A 112 -10.49 2.51 -10.97
C SER A 112 -10.19 1.64 -9.75
N VAL A 113 -9.88 2.24 -8.60
CA VAL A 113 -9.67 1.55 -7.32
C VAL A 113 -11.00 1.09 -6.75
N LEU A 114 -12.04 1.91 -6.88
CA LEU A 114 -13.41 1.60 -6.45
C LEU A 114 -14.08 0.50 -7.28
N THR A 115 -13.60 0.25 -8.49
CA THR A 115 -14.18 -0.77 -9.38
C THR A 115 -14.04 -2.17 -8.77
N GLY A 116 -15.17 -2.89 -8.73
CA GLY A 116 -15.25 -4.26 -8.19
C GLY A 116 -15.36 -4.33 -6.66
N LEU A 117 -15.51 -3.19 -5.98
CA LEU A 117 -15.78 -3.15 -4.54
C LEU A 117 -17.27 -2.97 -4.28
N ASP A 118 -17.73 -3.55 -3.18
CA ASP A 118 -19.04 -3.24 -2.65
C ASP A 118 -18.99 -1.86 -2.01
N LEU A 119 -19.46 -0.86 -2.76
CA LEU A 119 -19.38 0.55 -2.38
C LEU A 119 -20.23 0.90 -1.15
N ASP A 120 -21.13 0.00 -0.74
CA ASP A 120 -21.98 0.18 0.43
C ASP A 120 -21.35 -0.42 1.70
N THR A 121 -20.19 -1.10 1.57
CA THR A 121 -19.44 -1.58 2.74
C THR A 121 -18.91 -0.38 3.53
N PRO A 122 -19.30 -0.20 4.80
CA PRO A 122 -18.77 0.86 5.65
C PRO A 122 -17.28 0.62 5.93
N GLY A 123 -16.51 1.69 6.08
CA GLY A 123 -15.07 1.61 6.24
C GLY A 123 -14.35 2.91 5.92
N HIS A 124 -13.03 2.85 6.12
CA HIS A 124 -12.14 4.01 6.05
C HIS A 124 -11.12 3.84 4.95
N TRP A 125 -10.85 4.93 4.24
CA TRP A 125 -9.90 4.96 3.14
C TRP A 125 -8.62 5.67 3.53
N TYR A 126 -7.53 5.12 3.02
CA TYR A 126 -6.19 5.59 3.24
C TYR A 126 -5.47 5.67 1.91
N GLN A 127 -4.67 6.72 1.71
CA GLN A 127 -3.88 6.92 0.49
C GLN A 127 -2.41 7.14 0.84
N TYR A 128 -1.53 6.55 0.04
CA TYR A 128 -0.15 6.92 -0.06
C TYR A 128 0.11 7.42 -1.49
N LYS A 129 0.65 8.63 -1.61
CA LYS A 129 0.97 9.23 -2.90
C LYS A 129 2.39 9.76 -2.91
N SER A 130 3.12 9.48 -3.99
CA SER A 130 4.47 9.99 -4.21
C SER A 130 4.66 10.37 -5.67
N ASP A 131 5.10 11.60 -5.89
CA ASP A 131 5.44 12.12 -7.20
C ASP A 131 6.95 12.40 -7.25
N SER A 132 7.60 12.01 -8.34
CA SER A 132 9.02 12.25 -8.60
C SER A 132 9.18 12.77 -10.02
N LEU A 133 9.96 13.83 -10.18
CA LEU A 133 10.15 14.48 -11.47
C LEU A 133 11.61 14.87 -11.65
N LYS A 134 12.17 14.51 -12.81
CA LYS A 134 13.45 15.00 -13.31
C LYS A 134 13.27 15.56 -14.71
N HIS A 135 13.92 16.68 -14.94
CA HIS A 135 13.83 17.41 -16.18
C HIS A 135 15.19 18.04 -16.47
N SER A 136 15.69 17.85 -17.68
CA SER A 136 16.87 18.56 -18.15
C SER A 136 16.57 20.05 -18.25
N PRO A 137 17.59 20.93 -18.17
CA PRO A 137 17.41 22.33 -18.57
C PRO A 137 16.79 22.41 -19.96
N GLN A 138 15.74 23.21 -20.09
CA GLN A 138 15.07 23.42 -21.36
C GLN A 138 15.90 24.39 -22.19
N ASP A 139 16.26 23.98 -23.41
CA ASP A 139 16.75 24.92 -24.43
C ASP A 139 15.54 25.46 -25.18
N ASP A 140 15.01 26.60 -24.74
CA ASP A 140 13.79 27.20 -25.30
C ASP A 140 13.90 27.52 -26.79
N LEU A 141 15.11 27.78 -27.28
CA LEU A 141 15.36 28.10 -28.69
C LEU A 141 15.25 26.85 -29.57
N LEU A 142 15.70 25.71 -29.04
CA LEU A 142 15.78 24.45 -29.78
C LEU A 142 14.73 23.42 -29.32
N ARG A 143 13.86 23.79 -28.38
CA ARG A 143 12.85 22.93 -27.75
C ARG A 143 13.43 21.58 -27.32
N ARG A 144 14.64 21.62 -26.76
CA ARG A 144 15.33 20.41 -26.32
C ARG A 144 15.09 20.16 -24.86
N HIS A 145 14.55 19.00 -24.57
CA HIS A 145 14.40 18.53 -23.21
C HIS A 145 14.32 17.01 -23.13
N VAL A 146 14.70 16.53 -21.97
CA VAL A 146 14.50 15.16 -21.52
C VAL A 146 13.75 15.25 -20.20
N TRP A 147 12.68 14.49 -20.11
CA TRP A 147 11.76 14.53 -19.00
C TRP A 147 11.48 13.11 -18.53
N LEU A 148 11.47 12.90 -17.21
CA LEU A 148 11.18 11.62 -16.58
C LEU A 148 10.37 11.88 -15.31
N SER A 149 9.19 11.27 -15.21
CA SER A 149 8.40 11.32 -14.00
C SER A 149 7.98 9.93 -13.53
N GLY A 150 7.81 9.82 -12.22
CA GLY A 150 7.17 8.70 -11.55
C GLY A 150 6.05 9.20 -10.66
N VAL A 151 4.90 8.55 -10.73
CA VAL A 151 3.75 8.78 -9.87
C VAL A 151 3.39 7.45 -9.27
N THR A 152 3.43 7.35 -7.94
CA THR A 152 2.97 6.17 -7.19
C THR A 152 1.74 6.57 -6.41
N ASP A 153 0.66 5.81 -6.58
CA ASP A 153 -0.62 6.05 -5.91
C ASP A 153 -1.17 4.73 -5.39
N ASN A 154 -1.10 4.55 -4.07
CA ASN A 154 -1.51 3.36 -3.36
C ASN A 154 -2.68 3.70 -2.44
N TYR A 155 -3.64 2.81 -2.35
CA TYR A 155 -4.83 2.93 -1.54
C TYR A 155 -5.00 1.71 -0.66
N MET A 156 -5.48 1.96 0.55
CA MET A 156 -5.91 0.92 1.49
C MET A 156 -7.32 1.23 1.95
N PHE A 157 -8.16 0.20 2.02
CA PHE A 157 -9.49 0.26 2.61
C PHE A 157 -9.57 -0.68 3.80
N ILE A 158 -9.97 -0.11 4.94
CA ILE A 158 -10.20 -0.84 6.19
C ILE A 158 -11.72 -0.95 6.37
N PRO A 159 -12.29 -2.16 6.30
CA PRO A 159 -13.74 -2.33 6.44
C PRO A 159 -14.16 -2.19 7.91
N GLU A 160 -15.34 -1.64 8.13
CA GLU A 160 -16.03 -1.74 9.41
C GLU A 160 -16.78 -3.07 9.49
N GLY A 161 -16.42 -3.89 10.48
CA GLY A 161 -17.03 -5.18 10.71
C GLY A 161 -16.54 -6.31 9.81
N TYR A 162 -17.38 -7.34 9.73
CA TYR A 162 -17.17 -8.48 8.85
C TYR A 162 -17.89 -8.27 7.52
N ASN A 163 -17.32 -8.83 6.46
CA ASN A 163 -18.01 -8.98 5.19
C ASN A 163 -19.12 -10.05 5.30
N LYS A 164 -19.87 -10.25 4.21
CA LYS A 164 -20.94 -11.26 4.11
C LYS A 164 -20.52 -12.69 4.42
N ASP A 165 -19.23 -13.01 4.31
CA ASP A 165 -18.66 -14.33 4.60
C ASP A 165 -18.14 -14.43 6.04
N GLY A 166 -18.35 -13.41 6.87
CA GLY A 166 -17.92 -13.38 8.26
C GLY A 166 -16.42 -13.14 8.45
N LYS A 167 -15.76 -12.50 7.46
CA LYS A 167 -14.31 -12.22 7.46
C LYS A 167 -14.03 -10.72 7.46
N CYS A 168 -12.95 -10.29 8.09
CA CYS A 168 -12.44 -8.94 7.90
C CYS A 168 -11.42 -8.96 6.76
N GLN A 169 -11.64 -8.14 5.73
CA GLN A 169 -10.81 -8.10 4.53
C GLN A 169 -10.32 -6.67 4.29
N ILE A 170 -9.06 -6.41 4.65
CA ILE A 170 -8.38 -5.14 4.33
C ILE A 170 -7.95 -5.22 2.87
N LEU A 171 -8.35 -4.23 2.08
CA LEU A 171 -8.06 -4.21 0.65
C LEU A 171 -6.93 -3.24 0.37
N LEU A 172 -5.94 -3.66 -0.42
CA LEU A 172 -4.87 -2.80 -0.90
C LEU A 172 -4.83 -2.83 -2.42
N LYS A 173 -4.79 -1.66 -3.03
CA LYS A 173 -4.66 -1.48 -4.48
C LYS A 173 -3.68 -0.36 -4.73
N GLY A 174 -2.93 -0.42 -5.81
CA GLY A 174 -2.06 0.69 -6.15
C GLY A 174 -1.56 0.67 -7.56
N SER A 175 -0.89 1.75 -7.92
CA SER A 175 -0.29 1.91 -9.23
C SER A 175 0.99 2.72 -9.18
N THR A 176 1.90 2.39 -10.08
CA THR A 176 3.14 3.11 -10.31
C THR A 176 3.21 3.44 -11.79
N LEU A 177 3.04 4.72 -12.11
CA LEU A 177 3.08 5.27 -13.45
C LEU A 177 4.40 5.98 -13.68
N ILE A 178 5.14 5.54 -14.68
CA ILE A 178 6.34 6.21 -15.15
C ILE A 178 6.02 6.79 -16.50
N LYS A 179 6.39 8.04 -16.69
CA LYS A 179 6.28 8.71 -17.99
C LYS A 179 7.62 9.32 -18.32
N PHE A 180 7.96 9.32 -19.60
CA PHE A 180 9.17 9.95 -20.08
C PHE A 180 8.94 10.56 -21.45
N GLU A 181 9.71 11.60 -21.73
CA GLU A 181 9.67 12.34 -22.99
C GLU A 181 11.10 12.73 -23.36
N VAL A 182 11.44 12.55 -24.63
CA VAL A 182 12.71 12.94 -25.22
C VAL A 182 12.41 13.80 -26.43
N ALA A 183 12.62 15.10 -26.30
CA ALA A 183 12.53 16.07 -27.38
C ALA A 183 13.95 16.58 -27.67
N LEU A 184 14.57 16.07 -28.74
CA LEU A 184 15.92 16.48 -29.16
C LEU A 184 15.83 16.99 -30.59
N ASP A 185 15.24 18.17 -30.77
CA ASP A 185 15.05 18.72 -32.10
C ASP A 185 16.41 18.91 -32.77
N SER A 186 16.57 18.27 -33.92
CA SER A 186 17.73 18.48 -34.80
C SER A 186 17.23 19.40 -35.90
N ILE A 187 17.89 20.55 -36.10
CA ILE A 187 17.63 21.52 -37.19
C ILE A 187 18.06 20.91 -38.55
N SER A 188 17.80 19.63 -38.77
CA SER A 188 17.98 18.96 -40.04
C SER A 188 16.63 18.97 -40.74
N TYR A 189 16.50 19.89 -41.68
CA TYR A 189 15.33 20.06 -42.57
C TYR A 189 14.93 18.79 -43.36
N ASN A 190 15.65 17.68 -43.21
CA ASN A 190 15.45 16.43 -43.97
C ASN A 190 15.37 15.14 -43.14
N THR A 191 15.47 15.19 -41.80
CA THR A 191 15.30 13.96 -40.99
C THR A 191 13.85 13.80 -40.56
N GLN A 192 13.16 12.82 -41.15
CA GLN A 192 11.76 12.42 -40.89
C GLN A 192 11.51 11.81 -39.50
N PHE A 193 12.19 12.29 -38.45
CA PHE A 193 11.89 11.85 -37.09
C PHE A 193 10.94 12.86 -36.43
N PRO A 194 9.64 12.53 -36.25
CA PRO A 194 8.76 13.35 -35.43
C PRO A 194 9.24 13.25 -33.98
N PHE A 195 9.83 14.32 -33.47
CA PHE A 195 9.99 14.57 -32.04
C PHE A 195 8.76 15.37 -31.56
N PRO A 196 8.30 15.20 -30.31
CA PRO A 196 8.92 14.44 -29.22
C PRO A 196 8.67 12.93 -29.29
N LEU A 197 9.59 12.15 -28.71
CA LEU A 197 9.40 10.72 -28.44
C LEU A 197 8.91 10.57 -27.01
N GLU A 198 7.73 9.99 -26.84
CA GLU A 198 7.08 9.81 -25.54
C GLU A 198 6.88 8.33 -25.21
N GLY A 199 6.87 8.04 -23.91
CA GLY A 199 6.49 6.72 -23.45
C GLY A 199 6.01 6.71 -22.01
N SER A 200 5.29 5.65 -21.67
CA SER A 200 4.82 5.40 -20.32
C SER A 200 4.78 3.91 -20.00
N ILE A 201 5.03 3.61 -18.74
CA ILE A 201 4.89 2.28 -18.15
C ILE A 201 4.02 2.42 -16.91
N LEU A 202 2.95 1.63 -16.84
CA LEU A 202 2.00 1.64 -15.75
C LEU A 202 1.92 0.24 -15.14
N GLY A 203 2.44 0.10 -13.92
CA GLY A 203 2.20 -1.08 -13.10
C GLY A 203 0.97 -0.86 -12.22
N LYS A 204 0.00 -1.76 -12.27
CA LYS A 204 -1.15 -1.80 -11.37
C LYS A 204 -1.10 -3.08 -10.56
N TRP A 205 -1.41 -3.03 -9.27
CA TRP A 205 -1.43 -4.21 -8.42
C TRP A 205 -2.58 -4.14 -7.42
N SER A 206 -2.97 -5.29 -6.90
CA SER A 206 -3.99 -5.42 -5.85
C SER A 206 -3.70 -6.66 -5.00
N THR A 207 -4.02 -6.58 -3.72
CA THR A 207 -4.01 -7.69 -2.77
C THR A 207 -5.05 -7.44 -1.68
N SER A 208 -5.31 -8.45 -0.85
CA SER A 208 -6.11 -8.29 0.34
C SER A 208 -5.45 -9.03 1.51
N ILE A 209 -5.61 -8.46 2.71
CA ILE A 209 -5.26 -9.10 3.97
C ILE A 209 -6.57 -9.56 4.59
N ILE A 210 -6.70 -10.87 4.81
CA ILE A 210 -7.91 -11.51 5.31
C ILE A 210 -7.64 -12.01 6.72
N LEU A 211 -8.44 -11.53 7.67
CA LEU A 211 -8.51 -12.02 9.04
C LEU A 211 -9.76 -12.90 9.15
N ASP A 212 -9.53 -14.21 9.26
CA ASP A 212 -10.58 -15.24 9.27
C ASP A 212 -10.44 -16.11 10.52
N GLY A 213 -11.55 -16.64 11.03
CA GLY A 213 -11.55 -17.55 12.16
C GLY A 213 -11.88 -18.96 11.75
N ILE A 214 -10.89 -19.85 11.81
CA ILE A 214 -11.03 -21.24 11.38
C ILE A 214 -10.71 -22.15 12.57
N ASN A 215 -11.64 -23.04 12.93
CA ASN A 215 -11.46 -24.01 14.02
C ASN A 215 -11.08 -23.38 15.38
N GLY A 216 -11.59 -22.18 15.67
CA GLY A 216 -11.31 -21.48 16.93
C GLY A 216 -10.03 -20.65 16.95
N GLU A 217 -9.26 -20.60 15.85
CA GLU A 217 -8.00 -19.86 15.74
C GLU A 217 -8.07 -18.86 14.58
N ILE A 218 -7.37 -17.73 14.73
CA ILE A 218 -7.24 -16.73 13.68
C ILE A 218 -6.29 -17.23 12.60
N VAL A 219 -6.75 -17.15 11.35
CA VAL A 219 -5.98 -17.45 10.16
C VAL A 219 -5.83 -16.16 9.37
N ILE A 220 -4.57 -15.72 9.25
CA ILE A 220 -4.20 -14.55 8.48
C ILE A 220 -3.71 -15.00 7.10
N LYS A 221 -4.42 -14.54 6.08
CA LYS A 221 -4.08 -14.79 4.67
C LYS A 221 -3.81 -13.47 3.98
N VAL A 222 -2.86 -13.48 3.07
CA VAL A 222 -2.61 -12.36 2.17
C VAL A 222 -2.64 -12.90 0.74
N ASP A 223 -3.45 -12.28 -0.11
CA ASP A 223 -3.54 -12.68 -1.51
C ASP A 223 -2.24 -12.37 -2.24
N GLU A 224 -1.86 -13.23 -3.18
CA GLU A 224 -0.69 -13.01 -4.01
C GLU A 224 -0.85 -11.75 -4.85
N ILE A 225 0.19 -10.91 -4.85
CA ILE A 225 0.24 -9.73 -5.70
C ILE A 225 0.58 -10.18 -7.12
N ASN A 226 -0.35 -9.95 -8.04
CA ASN A 226 -0.18 -10.22 -9.47
C ASN A 226 -0.24 -8.89 -10.24
N PRO A 227 0.87 -8.15 -10.39
CA PRO A 227 0.85 -6.85 -11.03
C PRO A 227 0.53 -6.98 -12.53
N LYS A 228 -0.39 -6.12 -12.99
CA LYS A 228 -0.66 -5.91 -14.40
C LYS A 228 0.21 -4.75 -14.89
N ILE A 229 1.01 -5.00 -15.91
CA ILE A 229 1.91 -4.00 -16.50
C ILE A 229 1.35 -3.60 -17.87
N GLU A 230 1.07 -2.31 -18.03
CA GLU A 230 0.60 -1.68 -19.26
C GLU A 230 1.70 -0.76 -19.78
N GLU A 231 2.01 -0.84 -21.08
CA GLU A 231 3.10 -0.10 -21.69
C GLU A 231 2.56 0.63 -22.92
N ASN A 232 2.88 1.91 -23.02
CA ASN A 232 2.60 2.73 -24.19
C ASN A 232 3.88 3.51 -24.52
N ILE A 233 4.71 2.93 -25.38
CA ILE A 233 6.02 3.44 -25.77
C ILE A 233 6.03 3.52 -27.29
N ASP A 234 6.51 4.64 -27.86
CA ASP A 234 6.72 4.75 -29.31
C ASP A 234 7.57 3.56 -29.82
N GLU A 235 7.12 2.88 -30.88
CA GLU A 235 7.82 1.71 -31.44
C GLU A 235 9.30 1.98 -31.73
N LYS A 236 9.66 3.22 -32.07
CA LYS A 236 11.04 3.66 -32.34
C LYS A 236 11.94 3.65 -31.11
N LEU A 237 11.34 3.61 -29.92
CA LEU A 237 12.02 3.58 -28.62
C LEU A 237 12.10 2.18 -28.02
N VAL A 238 11.22 1.24 -28.42
CA VAL A 238 11.06 -0.06 -27.75
C VAL A 238 12.36 -0.88 -27.73
N ASP A 239 13.12 -0.86 -28.83
CA ASP A 239 14.36 -1.64 -28.98
C ASP A 239 15.63 -0.85 -28.63
N ARG A 240 15.49 0.38 -28.13
CA ARG A 240 16.64 1.17 -27.70
C ARG A 240 17.15 0.63 -26.35
N ASP A 241 18.45 0.35 -26.29
CA ASP A 241 19.09 -0.18 -25.08
C ASP A 241 18.89 0.74 -23.88
N GLU A 242 18.86 2.06 -24.08
CA GLU A 242 18.58 3.05 -23.02
C GLU A 242 17.19 2.87 -22.42
N ILE A 243 16.21 2.51 -23.25
CA ILE A 243 14.83 2.28 -22.78
C ILE A 243 14.71 0.92 -22.13
N LYS A 244 15.35 -0.10 -22.71
CA LYS A 244 15.32 -1.47 -22.20
C LYS A 244 15.98 -1.61 -20.82
N THR A 245 17.11 -0.93 -20.62
CA THR A 245 17.88 -0.96 -19.37
C THR A 245 17.11 -0.38 -18.19
N PHE A 246 16.19 0.58 -18.40
CA PHE A 246 15.31 1.04 -17.32
C PHE A 246 14.01 0.22 -17.23
N ARG A 247 13.43 -0.20 -18.36
CA ARG A 247 12.12 -0.87 -18.46
C ARG A 247 12.12 -2.25 -17.81
N GLU A 248 13.09 -3.09 -18.14
CA GLU A 248 13.06 -4.50 -17.71
C GLU A 248 13.29 -4.67 -16.20
N PRO A 249 14.25 -3.96 -15.55
CA PRO A 249 14.39 -4.02 -14.10
C PRO A 249 13.15 -3.55 -13.35
N LEU A 250 12.44 -2.55 -13.89
CA LEU A 250 11.19 -2.10 -13.30
C LEU A 250 10.12 -3.20 -13.35
N LYS A 251 9.93 -3.82 -14.51
CA LYS A 251 8.95 -4.91 -14.68
C LYS A 251 9.26 -6.08 -13.77
N ASP A 252 10.54 -6.43 -13.68
CA ASP A 252 11.04 -7.45 -12.79
C ASP A 252 10.73 -7.12 -11.33
N ARG A 253 11.11 -5.93 -10.85
CA ARG A 253 10.86 -5.52 -9.46
C ARG A 253 9.37 -5.44 -9.13
N MET A 254 8.52 -4.95 -10.03
CA MET A 254 7.08 -4.92 -9.79
C MET A 254 6.50 -6.33 -9.61
N LYS A 255 6.93 -7.32 -10.42
CA LYS A 255 6.53 -8.73 -10.28
C LYS A 255 6.96 -9.38 -8.97
N HIS A 256 7.99 -8.84 -8.33
CA HIS A 256 8.50 -9.33 -7.04
C HIS A 256 7.94 -8.56 -5.83
N LEU A 257 6.96 -7.66 -6.02
CA LEU A 257 6.25 -7.03 -4.91
C LEU A 257 5.53 -8.11 -4.08
N THR A 258 5.73 -8.09 -2.77
CA THR A 258 5.16 -9.06 -1.85
C THR A 258 4.80 -8.42 -0.51
N MET A 259 3.83 -9.02 0.16
CA MET A 259 3.41 -8.71 1.54
C MET A 259 3.84 -9.80 2.54
N THR A 260 4.77 -10.69 2.16
CA THR A 260 5.22 -11.80 3.02
C THR A 260 5.72 -11.31 4.38
N ASP A 261 6.50 -10.23 4.42
CA ASP A 261 7.05 -9.68 5.66
C ASP A 261 5.94 -9.22 6.61
N LEU A 262 4.96 -8.45 6.11
CA LEU A 262 3.78 -8.03 6.87
C LEU A 262 2.94 -9.23 7.33
N MET A 263 2.73 -10.23 6.48
CA MET A 263 1.97 -11.43 6.83
C MET A 263 2.61 -12.19 7.98
N ASN A 264 3.95 -12.34 7.97
CA ASN A 264 4.70 -12.98 9.04
C ASN A 264 4.58 -12.17 10.34
N ASP A 265 4.78 -10.86 10.28
CA ASP A 265 4.59 -9.97 11.44
C ASP A 265 3.18 -10.06 12.03
N MET A 266 2.15 -10.10 11.19
CA MET A 266 0.77 -10.26 11.63
C MET A 266 0.54 -11.62 12.30
N ARG A 267 1.13 -12.70 11.77
CA ARG A 267 1.02 -14.04 12.38
C ARG A 267 1.73 -14.10 13.71
N ASP A 268 2.87 -13.46 13.84
CA ASP A 268 3.63 -13.42 15.08
C ASP A 268 2.87 -12.66 16.18
N VAL A 269 2.18 -11.57 15.82
CA VAL A 269 1.43 -10.75 16.78
C VAL A 269 0.04 -11.31 17.09
N LEU A 270 -0.71 -11.78 16.09
CA LEU A 270 -2.11 -12.20 16.26
C LEU A 270 -2.29 -13.72 16.34
N GLY A 271 -1.39 -14.51 15.76
CA GLY A 271 -1.54 -15.96 15.65
C GLY A 271 -1.09 -16.74 16.90
N ASN A 272 -0.33 -16.11 17.78
CA ASN A 272 0.09 -16.71 19.04
C ASN A 272 -0.97 -16.51 20.14
N ALA A 273 -0.94 -17.39 21.15
CA ALA A 273 -1.75 -17.19 22.35
C ALA A 273 -1.42 -15.82 22.95
N TRP A 274 -2.43 -15.01 23.22
CA TRP A 274 -2.23 -13.81 23.99
C TRP A 274 -2.23 -14.26 25.45
N GLU A 275 -1.09 -14.10 26.13
CA GLU A 275 -0.92 -14.41 27.56
C GLU A 275 -1.74 -13.43 28.41
N PHE A 276 -3.04 -13.38 28.21
CA PHE A 276 -3.98 -12.82 29.17
C PHE A 276 -4.31 -13.95 30.15
N VAL A 277 -3.36 -14.24 31.04
CA VAL A 277 -3.50 -15.27 32.07
C VAL A 277 -4.53 -14.78 33.08
N LEU A 278 -5.79 -15.19 32.90
CA LEU A 278 -6.74 -15.20 34.01
C LEU A 278 -6.31 -16.30 34.97
N PRO A 279 -5.96 -15.99 36.24
CA PRO A 279 -5.51 -17.01 37.19
C PRO A 279 -6.54 -18.14 37.30
N GLY A 280 -6.16 -19.35 36.90
CA GLY A 280 -6.99 -20.56 36.98
C GLY A 280 -7.90 -20.86 35.78
N ALA A 281 -7.85 -20.08 34.71
CA ALA A 281 -8.77 -20.21 33.57
C ALA A 281 -8.08 -20.41 32.20
N GLY A 282 -6.83 -20.87 32.16
CA GLY A 282 -6.09 -21.26 30.94
C GLY A 282 -5.85 -20.14 29.92
N ASP A 283 -5.47 -20.52 28.69
CA ASP A 283 -5.07 -19.59 27.61
C ASP A 283 -6.26 -19.22 26.70
N PHE A 284 -6.30 -17.96 26.30
CA PHE A 284 -7.23 -17.45 25.29
C PHE A 284 -6.53 -17.30 23.93
N TYR A 285 -7.27 -17.62 22.87
CA TYR A 285 -6.81 -17.46 21.50
C TYR A 285 -7.72 -16.49 20.77
N ILE A 286 -7.14 -15.71 19.85
CA ILE A 286 -7.93 -14.90 18.93
C ILE A 286 -8.58 -15.85 17.93
N HIS A 287 -9.91 -15.84 17.89
CA HIS A 287 -10.69 -16.57 16.92
C HIS A 287 -10.91 -15.74 15.66
N LYS A 288 -11.35 -14.49 15.80
CA LYS A 288 -11.64 -13.58 14.68
C LYS A 288 -11.21 -12.16 15.04
N ALA A 289 -11.02 -11.33 14.02
CA ALA A 289 -10.75 -9.92 14.21
C ALA A 289 -11.48 -9.07 13.16
N MET A 290 -11.91 -7.89 13.56
CA MET A 290 -12.55 -6.88 12.71
C MET A 290 -12.23 -5.47 13.21
N PHE A 291 -12.50 -4.45 12.39
CA PHE A 291 -12.44 -3.05 12.83
C PHE A 291 -13.83 -2.53 13.16
N ASN A 292 -13.95 -1.67 14.18
CA ASN A 292 -15.18 -0.92 14.43
C ASN A 292 -15.19 0.43 13.66
N GLY A 293 -16.24 1.24 13.83
CA GLY A 293 -16.36 2.55 13.19
C GLY A 293 -15.33 3.59 13.64
N GLU A 294 -14.64 3.36 14.75
CA GLU A 294 -13.53 4.19 15.25
C GLU A 294 -12.16 3.64 14.83
N GLU A 295 -12.15 2.59 13.98
CA GLU A 295 -10.94 1.93 13.47
C GLU A 295 -10.12 1.21 14.55
N ASP A 296 -10.76 0.87 15.67
CA ASP A 296 -10.19 -0.02 16.67
C ASP A 296 -10.23 -1.46 16.17
N LEU A 297 -9.16 -2.23 16.40
CA LEU A 297 -9.15 -3.66 16.12
C LEU A 297 -9.84 -4.41 17.26
N LEU A 298 -10.99 -5.01 16.97
CA LEU A 298 -11.72 -5.90 17.86
C LEU A 298 -11.38 -7.35 17.54
N CYS A 299 -10.92 -8.09 18.55
CA CYS A 299 -10.57 -9.50 18.47
C CYS A 299 -11.53 -10.33 19.33
N GLU A 300 -12.23 -11.27 18.72
CA GLU A 300 -13.02 -12.27 19.43
C GLU A 300 -12.09 -13.30 20.06
N LEU A 301 -12.19 -13.51 21.37
CA LEU A 301 -11.44 -14.52 22.08
C LEU A 301 -12.26 -15.79 22.27
N LYS A 302 -11.62 -16.94 22.09
CA LYS A 302 -12.15 -18.25 22.48
C LYS A 302 -11.23 -18.91 23.49
N TYR A 303 -11.84 -19.55 24.48
CA TYR A 303 -11.18 -20.35 25.47
C TYR A 303 -10.92 -21.76 24.93
N LYS A 304 -9.68 -22.24 25.04
CA LYS A 304 -9.31 -23.61 24.66
C LYS A 304 -9.21 -24.46 25.91
N PHE A 305 -10.23 -25.25 26.19
CA PHE A 305 -10.17 -26.23 27.27
C PHE A 305 -9.14 -27.31 26.88
N GLN A 306 -7.95 -27.29 27.49
CA GLN A 306 -7.03 -28.42 27.43
C GLN A 306 -7.61 -29.53 28.31
N ALA A 307 -8.16 -30.56 27.68
CA ALA A 307 -8.68 -31.76 28.34
C ALA A 307 -7.55 -32.68 28.80
#